data_AF-A0A179DH75-F1
#
_entry.id   AF-A0A179DH75-F1
#
_cell.length_a   1.000
_cell.length_b   1.000
_cell.length_c   1.000
_cell.angle_alpha   90.00
_cell.angle_beta   90.00
_cell.angle_gamma   90.00
#
_symmetry.space_group_name_H-M   'P 1'
#
loop_
_entity.id
_entity.type
_entity.pdbx_description
1 polymer ?
#
loop_
_entity_poly.entity_id
_entity_poly.type
_entity_poly.pdbx_seq_one_letter_code
_entity_poly.pdbx_strand_id
1 'polypeptide(L)'
;MFGKLNQIVKENATKDVFLTAGIAEGSLEAAVNEASGVMVDVLKNQVDAGKAKDVLTFFKSKKIGRESIVNLMVKKYANRLNKYYGISSIDAHYLSTSIIPIVMDKFIIEIAEEKKDGNSIFPLLNWLSGNTVNFENFFLRTNQFKIA
;
A
#
# COMPACT_ATOMS: atom_id res chain seq x y z
N MET A 1 11.20 -0.58 -4.59
CA MET A 1 9.83 -0.28 -4.13
C MET A 1 9.35 -1.27 -3.07
N PHE A 2 9.16 -2.55 -3.37
CA PHE A 2 8.72 -3.53 -2.36
C PHE A 2 9.60 -3.55 -1.08
N GLY A 3 10.93 -3.59 -1.24
CA GLY A 3 11.85 -3.61 -0.09
C GLY A 3 11.69 -2.42 0.86
N LYS A 4 11.46 -1.22 0.32
CA LYS A 4 11.20 -0.01 1.11
C LYS A 4 9.92 -0.14 1.92
N LEU A 5 8.82 -0.50 1.26
CA LEU A 5 7.55 -0.73 1.94
C LEU A 5 7.68 -1.81 3.03
N ASN A 6 8.39 -2.90 2.75
CA ASN A 6 8.62 -3.96 3.72
C ASN A 6 9.44 -3.51 4.93
N GLN A 7 10.42 -2.64 4.71
CA GLN A 7 11.16 -2.01 5.80
C GLN A 7 10.23 -1.14 6.67
N ILE A 8 9.38 -0.32 6.05
CA ILE A 8 8.40 0.47 6.81
C ILE A 8 7.47 -0.44 7.61
N VAL A 9 6.98 -1.55 7.04
CA VAL A 9 6.17 -2.50 7.84
C VAL A 9 6.98 -3.02 9.03
N LYS A 10 8.21 -3.51 8.81
CA LYS A 10 9.08 -4.03 9.89
C LYS A 10 9.30 -3.01 11.02
N GLU A 11 9.43 -1.73 10.69
CA GLU A 11 9.60 -0.64 11.67
C GLU A 11 8.32 -0.30 12.46
N ASN A 12 7.14 -0.66 11.95
CA ASN A 12 5.85 -0.33 12.57
C ASN A 12 5.10 -1.57 13.10
N ALA A 13 5.54 -2.76 12.72
CA ALA A 13 5.04 -4.05 13.16
C ALA A 13 5.83 -4.53 14.38
N THR A 14 5.58 -3.96 15.56
CA THR A 14 6.22 -4.45 16.78
C THR A 14 5.79 -5.89 17.05
N LYS A 15 6.74 -6.74 17.49
CA LYS A 15 6.49 -8.16 17.77
C LYS A 15 5.30 -8.34 18.71
N ASP A 16 5.21 -7.52 19.75
CA ASP A 16 4.16 -7.60 20.77
C ASP A 16 2.75 -7.44 20.19
N VAL A 17 2.58 -6.57 19.18
CA VAL A 17 1.27 -6.35 18.55
C VAL A 17 0.81 -7.58 17.78
N PHE A 18 1.73 -8.29 17.12
CA PHE A 18 1.43 -9.52 16.40
C PHE A 18 1.18 -10.71 17.33
N LEU A 19 2.00 -10.84 18.38
CA LEU A 19 1.83 -11.88 19.39
C LEU A 19 0.50 -11.71 20.14
N THR A 20 0.14 -10.49 20.51
CA THR A 20 -1.14 -10.17 21.15
C THR A 20 -2.33 -10.50 20.24
N ALA A 21 -2.16 -10.34 18.92
CA ALA A 21 -3.15 -10.73 17.92
C ALA A 21 -3.19 -12.26 17.64
N GLY A 22 -2.43 -13.07 18.38
CA GLY A 22 -2.45 -14.53 18.27
C GLY A 22 -1.58 -15.11 17.14
N ILE A 23 -0.66 -14.32 16.57
CA ILE A 23 0.27 -14.82 15.54
C ILE A 23 1.37 -15.63 16.24
N ALA A 24 1.58 -16.87 15.80
CA ALA A 24 2.68 -17.68 16.28
C ALA A 24 4.04 -17.03 16.00
N GLU A 25 4.99 -17.13 16.94
CA GLU A 25 6.30 -16.49 16.85
C GLU A 25 7.05 -16.83 15.54
N GLY A 26 7.01 -18.10 15.14
CA GLY A 26 7.62 -18.57 13.88
C GLY A 26 6.97 -18.02 12.61
N SER A 27 5.79 -17.41 12.71
CA SER A 27 5.04 -16.82 11.59
C SER A 27 5.09 -15.29 11.54
N LEU A 28 5.77 -14.64 12.49
CA LEU A 28 5.81 -13.18 12.58
C LEU A 28 6.40 -12.53 11.31
N GLU A 29 7.54 -13.02 10.83
CA GLU A 29 8.15 -12.47 9.62
C GLU A 29 7.29 -12.67 8.38
N ALA A 30 6.63 -13.84 8.27
CA ALA A 30 5.71 -14.12 7.19
C ALA A 30 4.51 -13.16 7.21
N ALA A 31 3.91 -12.94 8.38
CA ALA A 31 2.79 -12.01 8.53
C ALA A 31 3.19 -10.55 8.22
N VAL A 32 4.40 -10.14 8.60
CA VAL A 32 4.96 -8.83 8.24
C VAL A 32 5.14 -8.70 6.72
N ASN A 33 5.73 -9.69 6.07
CA ASN A 33 5.89 -9.69 4.61
C ASN A 33 4.53 -9.71 3.88
N GLU A 34 3.53 -10.39 4.46
CA GLU A 34 2.17 -10.45 3.96
C GLU A 34 1.51 -9.06 3.93
N ALA A 35 1.72 -8.23 4.96
CA ALA A 35 1.20 -6.86 4.99
C ALA A 35 1.70 -6.04 3.80
N SER A 36 3.01 -6.08 3.54
CA SER A 36 3.64 -5.42 2.39
C SER A 36 3.09 -5.94 1.06
N GLY A 37 2.93 -7.26 0.94
CA GLY A 37 2.34 -7.91 -0.22
C GLY A 37 0.91 -7.44 -0.48
N VAL A 38 0.08 -7.38 0.56
CA VAL A 38 -1.31 -6.90 0.44
C VAL A 38 -1.39 -5.46 -0.06
N MET A 39 -0.57 -4.56 0.49
CA MET A 39 -0.54 -3.16 0.07
C MET A 39 -0.18 -3.05 -1.42
N VAL A 40 0.87 -3.74 -1.86
CA VAL A 40 1.28 -3.77 -3.27
C VAL A 40 0.20 -4.36 -4.14
N ASP A 41 -0.39 -5.49 -3.75
CA ASP A 41 -1.45 -6.12 -4.52
C ASP A 41 -2.67 -5.21 -4.67
N VAL A 42 -3.06 -4.48 -3.62
CA VAL A 42 -4.21 -3.56 -3.72
C VAL A 42 -3.89 -2.41 -4.67
N LEU A 43 -2.72 -1.79 -4.55
CA LEU A 43 -2.30 -0.70 -5.44
C LEU A 43 -2.19 -1.18 -6.89
N LYS A 44 -1.58 -2.36 -7.10
CA LYS A 44 -1.48 -2.99 -8.41
C LYS A 44 -2.85 -3.27 -9.00
N ASN A 45 -3.76 -3.85 -8.22
CA ASN A 45 -5.12 -4.12 -8.68
C ASN A 45 -5.86 -2.84 -9.10
N GLN A 46 -5.62 -1.69 -8.46
CA GLN A 46 -6.18 -0.42 -8.91
C GLN A 46 -5.59 -0.02 -10.28
N VAL A 47 -4.27 -0.12 -10.45
CA VAL A 47 -3.60 0.19 -11.73
C VAL A 47 -4.10 -0.72 -12.85
N ASP A 48 -4.13 -2.03 -12.62
CA ASP A 48 -4.57 -3.03 -13.59
C ASP A 48 -6.06 -2.85 -13.97
N ALA A 49 -6.88 -2.33 -13.04
CA ALA A 49 -8.27 -1.97 -13.29
C ALA A 49 -8.46 -0.61 -13.99
N GLY A 50 -7.39 0.02 -14.49
CA GLY A 50 -7.44 1.33 -15.16
C GLY A 50 -7.59 2.52 -14.20
N LYS A 51 -7.48 2.31 -12.88
CA LYS A 51 -7.64 3.34 -11.84
C LYS A 51 -6.31 3.96 -11.41
N ALA A 52 -5.34 4.04 -12.33
CA ALA A 52 -4.03 4.65 -12.05
C ALA A 52 -4.15 6.11 -11.58
N LYS A 53 -5.18 6.84 -12.04
CA LYS A 53 -5.48 8.20 -11.57
C LYS A 53 -5.91 8.24 -10.10
N ASP A 54 -6.63 7.23 -9.62
CA ASP A 54 -7.06 7.14 -8.23
C ASP A 54 -5.86 6.85 -7.33
N VAL A 55 -4.94 5.97 -7.79
CA VAL A 55 -3.66 5.73 -7.11
C VAL A 55 -2.81 7.00 -7.08
N LEU A 56 -2.71 7.72 -8.20
CA LEU A 56 -2.01 9.01 -8.24
C LEU A 56 -2.62 10.01 -7.24
N THR A 57 -3.94 10.11 -7.20
CA THR A 57 -4.67 10.97 -6.26
C THR A 57 -4.40 10.56 -4.81
N PHE A 58 -4.42 9.26 -4.51
CA PHE A 58 -4.15 8.72 -3.18
C PHE A 58 -2.78 9.16 -2.62
N PHE A 59 -1.73 9.14 -3.45
CA PHE A 59 -0.40 9.59 -3.05
C PHE A 59 -0.26 11.12 -3.01
N LYS A 60 -1.03 11.86 -3.83
CA LYS A 60 -0.97 13.33 -3.89
C LYS A 60 -1.92 14.05 -2.93
N SER A 61 -3.02 13.42 -2.52
CA SER A 61 -4.03 14.06 -1.68
C SER A 61 -3.48 14.32 -0.29
N LYS A 62 -3.98 15.34 0.39
CA LYS A 62 -3.89 15.41 1.86
C LYS A 62 -4.68 14.22 2.44
N LYS A 63 -4.49 13.87 3.73
CA LYS A 63 -5.07 12.66 4.37
C LYS A 63 -6.54 12.35 3.98
N ILE A 64 -7.34 13.39 3.76
CA ILE A 64 -8.74 13.31 3.30
C ILE A 64 -8.82 12.64 1.91
N GLY A 65 -9.63 11.59 1.80
CA GLY A 65 -9.88 10.87 0.53
C GLY A 65 -9.04 9.60 0.32
N ARG A 66 -8.14 9.26 1.25
CA ARG A 66 -7.30 8.05 1.18
C ARG A 66 -7.99 6.77 1.70
N GLU A 67 -9.12 6.95 2.39
CA GLU A 67 -9.79 5.93 3.20
C GLU A 67 -10.24 4.72 2.39
N SER A 68 -10.72 4.92 1.15
CA SER A 68 -11.25 3.82 0.33
C SER A 68 -10.18 2.77 0.02
N ILE A 69 -9.00 3.21 -0.42
CA ILE A 69 -7.88 2.32 -0.76
C ILE A 69 -7.27 1.70 0.50
N VAL A 70 -7.09 2.47 1.58
CA VAL A 70 -6.60 1.94 2.87
C VAL A 70 -7.57 0.89 3.42
N ASN A 71 -8.88 1.12 3.36
CA ASN A 71 -9.87 0.16 3.82
C ASN A 71 -9.86 -1.14 3.02
N LEU A 72 -9.57 -1.08 1.71
CA LEU A 72 -9.36 -2.29 0.90
C LEU A 72 -8.14 -3.08 1.37
N MET A 73 -7.04 -2.40 1.69
CA MET A 73 -5.82 -3.04 2.24
C MET A 73 -6.10 -3.66 3.61
N VAL A 74 -6.76 -2.94 4.51
CA VAL A 74 -7.16 -3.43 5.83
C VAL A 74 -8.00 -4.70 5.72
N LYS A 75 -9.05 -4.68 4.90
CA LYS A 75 -9.92 -5.86 4.69
C LYS A 75 -9.15 -7.03 4.10
N LYS A 76 -8.30 -6.78 3.09
CA LYS A 76 -7.53 -7.84 2.44
C LYS A 76 -6.49 -8.45 3.38
N TYR A 77 -5.81 -7.64 4.19
CA TYR A 77 -4.83 -8.13 5.15
C TYR A 77 -5.50 -8.91 6.29
N ALA A 78 -6.60 -8.40 6.85
CA ALA A 78 -7.39 -9.11 7.86
C ALA A 78 -7.85 -10.48 7.34
N ASN A 79 -8.32 -10.55 6.09
CA ASN A 79 -8.70 -11.82 5.48
C ASN A 79 -7.52 -12.79 5.33
N ARG A 80 -6.33 -12.31 4.97
CA ARG A 80 -5.12 -13.17 4.87
C ARG A 80 -4.63 -13.65 6.23
N LEU A 81 -4.65 -12.76 7.22
CA LEU A 81 -4.35 -13.07 8.61
C LEU A 81 -5.27 -14.17 9.15
N ASN A 82 -6.58 -14.04 8.97
CA ASN A 82 -7.53 -15.07 9.36
C ASN A 82 -7.29 -16.40 8.61
N LYS A 83 -7.16 -16.33 7.28
CA LYS A 83 -7.06 -17.53 6.43
C LYS A 83 -5.76 -18.31 6.62
N TYR A 84 -4.62 -17.63 6.74
CA TYR A 84 -3.31 -18.27 6.70
C TYR A 84 -2.64 -18.39 8.07
N TYR A 85 -3.05 -17.59 9.05
CA TYR A 85 -2.45 -17.54 10.37
C TYR A 85 -3.43 -17.92 11.48
N GLY A 86 -4.68 -18.25 11.14
CA GLY A 86 -5.68 -18.75 12.09
C GLY A 86 -6.19 -17.71 13.09
N ILE A 87 -5.90 -16.43 12.86
CA ILE A 87 -6.31 -15.34 13.75
C ILE A 87 -7.82 -15.12 13.66
N SER A 88 -8.47 -14.77 14.78
CA SER A 88 -9.89 -14.41 14.75
C SER A 88 -10.17 -13.24 13.80
N SER A 89 -11.34 -13.18 13.18
CA SER A 89 -11.68 -12.06 12.29
C SER A 89 -11.61 -10.70 12.98
N ILE A 90 -11.88 -10.65 14.29
CA ILE A 90 -11.83 -9.44 15.11
C ILE A 90 -10.38 -9.00 15.31
N ASP A 91 -9.51 -9.91 15.77
CA ASP A 91 -8.10 -9.59 16.03
C ASP A 91 -7.34 -9.30 14.73
N ALA A 92 -7.66 -10.02 13.66
CA ALA A 92 -7.09 -9.79 12.33
C ALA A 92 -7.48 -8.41 11.79
N HIS A 93 -8.73 -7.99 12.01
CA HIS A 93 -9.17 -6.65 11.64
C HIS A 93 -8.49 -5.58 12.50
N TYR A 94 -8.44 -5.78 13.82
CA TYR A 94 -7.77 -4.87 14.75
C TYR A 94 -6.30 -4.66 14.37
N LEU A 95 -5.56 -5.76 14.17
CA LEU A 95 -4.16 -5.75 13.73
C LEU A 95 -3.99 -5.03 12.39
N SER A 96 -4.91 -5.25 11.45
CA SER A 96 -4.85 -4.59 10.15
C SER A 96 -5.11 -3.08 10.26
N THR A 97 -6.07 -2.67 11.08
CA THR A 97 -6.38 -1.25 11.30
C THR A 97 -5.29 -0.50 12.05
N SER A 98 -4.50 -1.18 12.88
CA SER A 98 -3.39 -0.55 13.61
C SER A 98 -2.14 -0.37 12.75
N ILE A 99 -1.87 -1.27 11.80
CA ILE A 99 -0.63 -1.25 11.01
C ILE A 99 -0.80 -0.54 9.68
N ILE A 100 -1.81 -0.92 8.89
CA ILE A 100 -1.90 -0.51 7.47
C ILE A 100 -1.94 1.02 7.32
N PRO A 101 -2.73 1.79 8.09
CA PRO A 101 -2.78 3.25 7.92
C PRO A 101 -1.44 3.92 8.21
N ILE A 102 -0.73 3.49 9.27
CA ILE A 102 0.55 4.06 9.69
C ILE A 102 1.62 3.81 8.62
N VAL A 103 1.70 2.56 8.13
CA VAL A 103 2.66 2.19 7.09
C VAL A 103 2.39 2.97 5.80
N MET A 104 1.13 3.07 5.38
CA MET A 104 0.80 3.78 4.15
C MET A 104 1.04 5.28 4.25
N ASP A 105 0.77 5.91 5.40
CA ASP A 105 1.12 7.31 5.63
C ASP A 105 2.63 7.53 5.51
N LYS A 106 3.45 6.68 6.15
CA LYS A 106 4.91 6.73 6.05
C LYS A 106 5.40 6.49 4.62
N PHE A 107 4.83 5.52 3.92
CA PHE A 107 5.21 5.21 2.54
C PHE A 107 4.90 6.36 1.58
N ILE A 108 3.76 7.03 1.75
CA ILE A 108 3.42 8.23 0.96
C ILE A 108 4.44 9.35 1.20
N ILE A 109 4.84 9.58 2.46
CA ILE A 109 5.84 10.58 2.81
C ILE A 109 7.18 10.24 2.13
N GLU A 110 7.64 8.99 2.25
CA GLU A 110 8.91 8.57 1.65
C GLU A 110 8.90 8.73 0.12
N ILE A 111 7.80 8.36 -0.55
CA ILE A 111 7.65 8.55 -2.00
C ILE A 111 7.64 10.04 -2.36
N ALA A 112 7.04 10.91 -1.55
CA ALA A 112 7.05 12.35 -1.80
C ALA A 112 8.46 12.95 -1.63
N GLU A 113 9.27 12.43 -0.72
CA GLU A 113 10.62 12.93 -0.42
C GLU A 113 11.71 12.43 -1.38
N GLU A 114 11.49 11.29 -2.08
CA GLU A 114 12.47 10.71 -3.01
C GLU A 114 12.91 11.64 -4.15
N LYS A 115 12.07 12.61 -4.53
CA LYS A 115 12.38 13.61 -5.57
C LYS A 115 11.75 14.96 -5.21
N LYS A 116 12.56 16.02 -5.22
CA LYS A 116 12.13 17.40 -4.89
C LYS A 116 11.18 18.01 -5.94
N ASP A 117 11.12 17.38 -7.11
CA ASP A 117 10.25 17.64 -8.24
C ASP A 117 9.04 16.69 -8.17
N GLY A 118 7.81 17.23 -8.20
CA GLY A 118 6.53 16.54 -7.91
C GLY A 118 6.10 15.36 -8.80
N ASN A 119 7.05 14.71 -9.46
CA ASN A 119 6.95 13.52 -10.33
C ASN A 119 7.40 12.22 -9.63
N SER A 120 7.71 12.25 -8.34
CA SER A 120 8.22 11.12 -7.53
C SER A 120 7.34 9.86 -7.56
N ILE A 121 6.06 10.01 -7.89
CA ILE A 121 5.07 8.93 -7.96
C ILE A 121 5.09 8.11 -9.26
N PHE A 122 5.59 8.65 -10.37
CA PHE A 122 5.55 7.92 -11.65
C PHE A 122 6.43 6.65 -11.66
N PRO A 123 7.64 6.63 -11.06
CA PRO A 123 8.39 5.39 -10.89
C PRO A 123 7.60 4.29 -10.16
N LEU A 124 6.81 4.65 -9.13
CA LEU A 124 5.96 3.70 -8.42
C LEU A 124 4.85 3.15 -9.34
N LEU A 125 4.14 4.02 -10.06
CA LEU A 125 3.06 3.60 -10.96
C LEU A 125 3.60 2.70 -12.09
N ASN A 126 4.74 3.06 -12.68
CA ASN A 126 5.41 2.24 -13.68
C ASN A 126 5.75 0.86 -13.10
N TRP A 127 6.35 0.81 -11.91
CA TRP A 127 6.66 -0.44 -11.22
C TRP A 127 5.42 -1.30 -10.94
N LEU A 128 4.30 -0.70 -10.49
CA LEU A 128 3.04 -1.41 -10.25
C LEU A 128 2.44 -2.03 -11.53
N SER A 129 2.64 -1.39 -12.68
CA SER A 129 2.27 -1.95 -13.99
C SER A 129 3.26 -2.98 -14.54
N GLY A 130 4.30 -3.35 -13.78
CA GLY A 130 5.39 -4.21 -14.29
C GLY A 130 6.24 -3.53 -15.36
N ASN A 131 6.31 -2.19 -15.33
CA ASN A 131 6.97 -1.34 -16.32
C ASN A 131 6.42 -1.46 -17.76
N THR A 132 5.18 -1.93 -17.90
CA THR A 132 4.50 -2.04 -19.21
C THR A 132 3.91 -0.71 -19.67
N VAL A 133 3.66 0.22 -18.73
CA VAL A 133 3.12 1.56 -19.00
C VAL A 133 4.11 2.62 -18.50
N ASN A 134 4.38 3.62 -19.34
CA ASN A 134 5.08 4.84 -18.91
C ASN A 134 4.03 5.90 -18.52
N PHE A 135 3.72 5.97 -17.23
CA PHE A 135 2.68 6.84 -16.71
C PHE A 135 3.00 8.32 -16.80
N GLU A 136 4.28 8.71 -16.75
CA GLU A 136 4.68 10.10 -16.95
C GLU A 136 4.24 10.56 -18.34
N ASN A 137 4.63 9.84 -19.39
CA ASN A 137 4.22 10.13 -20.75
C ASN A 137 2.70 10.01 -20.95
N PHE A 138 2.08 8.99 -20.37
CA PHE A 138 0.63 8.77 -20.47
C PHE A 138 -0.16 9.96 -19.88
N PHE A 139 0.19 10.41 -18.68
CA PHE A 139 -0.52 11.52 -18.02
C PHE A 139 -0.20 12.87 -18.65
N LEU A 140 1.03 13.10 -19.12
CA LEU A 140 1.38 14.32 -19.85
C LEU A 140 0.59 14.44 -21.16
N ARG A 141 0.48 13.36 -21.93
CA ARG A 141 -0.29 13.33 -23.19
C ARG A 141 -1.79 13.47 -22.95
N THR A 142 -2.35 12.77 -21.96
CA THR A 142 -3.80 12.86 -21.66
C THR A 142 -4.25 14.20 -21.10
N ASN A 143 -3.39 14.93 -20.40
CA ASN A 143 -3.69 16.31 -20.00
C ASN A 143 -3.64 17.29 -21.18
N GLN A 144 -2.82 17.05 -22.20
CA GLN A 144 -2.82 17.86 -23.42
C GLN A 144 -4.11 17.71 -24.23
N PHE A 145 -4.74 16.54 -24.22
CA PHE A 145 -6.04 16.31 -24.89
C PHE A 145 -7.26 16.90 -24.17
N LYS A 146 -7.09 17.56 -23.01
CA LYS A 146 -8.17 18.27 -22.30
C LYS A 146 -8.22 19.78 -22.61
N ILE A 147 -7.38 20.25 -23.53
CA ILE A 147 -7.39 21.63 -24.02
C ILE A 147 -7.76 21.59 -25.51
N ALA A 148 -9.03 21.34 -25.80
CA ALA A 148 -9.64 21.53 -27.12
C ALA A 148 -11.14 21.74 -26.95
#